data_AF-A0A1X0QF66-F1
#
_entry.id   AF-A0A1X0QF66-F1
#
_cell.length_a   1.000
_cell.length_b   1.000
_cell.length_c   1.000
_cell.angle_alpha   90.00
_cell.angle_beta   90.00
_cell.angle_gamma   90.00
#
_symmetry.space_group_name_H-M   'P 1'
#
loop_
_entity.id
_entity.type
_entity.pdbx_description
1 polymer ?
#
loop_
_entity_poly.entity_id
_entity_poly.type
_entity_poly.pdbx_seq_one_letter_code
_entity_poly.pdbx_strand_id
1 'polypeptide(L)' 'MMGSKVDNLHKQYVDRLKISKNGKNYKRIPEVLDCWFESGSMPYAREHFPFSKIKDLVSTMMDI' A
#
# COMPACT_ATOMS: atom_id res chain seq x y z
N MET A 1 5.32 17.56 3.15
CA MET A 1 5.87 16.45 2.35
C MET A 1 6.90 15.72 3.21
N MET A 2 6.93 14.38 3.15
CA MET A 2 8.07 13.60 3.67
C MET A 2 9.16 13.66 2.60
N GLY A 3 10.30 14.27 2.89
CA GLY A 3 11.38 14.50 1.91
C GLY A 3 12.29 13.28 1.68
N SER A 4 11.82 12.06 1.94
CA SER A 4 12.65 10.86 1.98
C SER A 4 12.04 9.75 1.14
N LYS A 5 12.82 9.20 0.19
CA LYS A 5 12.46 7.96 -0.52
C LYS A 5 12.61 6.78 0.45
N VAL A 6 11.60 5.94 0.53
CA VAL A 6 11.58 4.75 1.38
C VAL A 6 11.44 3.53 0.48
N ASP A 7 12.47 2.69 0.45
CA ASP A 7 12.51 1.53 -0.45
C ASP A 7 11.76 0.30 0.10
N ASN A 8 11.45 0.30 1.41
CA ASN A 8 10.76 -0.80 2.07
C ASN A 8 9.64 -0.28 2.98
N LEU A 9 8.42 -0.75 2.72
CA LEU A 9 7.22 -0.30 3.43
C LEU A 9 6.82 -1.19 4.61
N HIS A 10 7.64 -2.16 5.01
CA HIS A 10 7.37 -2.96 6.20
C HIS A 10 7.49 -2.14 7.49
N LYS A 11 6.72 -2.56 8.50
CA LYS A 11 6.49 -1.89 9.79
C LYS A 11 7.76 -1.30 10.42
N GLN A 12 8.83 -2.09 10.53
CA GLN A 12 10.08 -1.67 11.15
C GLN A 12 10.74 -0.45 10.49
N TYR A 13 10.46 -0.20 9.22
CA TYR A 13 10.98 0.95 8.49
C TYR A 13 10.01 2.14 8.54
N VAL A 14 8.70 1.89 8.36
CA VAL A 14 7.70 2.96 8.23
C VAL A 14 7.23 3.57 9.55
N ASP A 15 7.33 2.86 10.67
CA ASP A 15 6.89 3.37 11.99
C ASP A 15 7.69 4.58 12.47
N ARG A 16 8.92 4.73 11.97
CA ARG A 16 9.83 5.83 12.33
C ARG A 16 9.48 7.13 11.60
N LEU A 17 8.65 7.04 10.56
CA LEU A 17 8.31 8.14 9.68
C LEU A 17 7.32 9.11 10.36
N LYS A 18 7.55 10.42 10.17
CA LYS A 18 6.66 11.48 10.65
C LYS A 18 6.23 12.38 9.50
N ILE A 19 4.93 12.52 9.29
CA ILE A 19 4.39 13.40 8.24
C ILE A 19 4.11 14.77 8.86
N SER A 20 4.77 15.82 8.37
CA SER A 20 4.42 17.20 8.72
C SER A 20 3.52 17.81 7.65
N LYS A 21 2.34 18.28 8.07
CA LYS A 21 1.35 18.94 7.21
C LYS A 21 0.62 20.01 8.01
N ASN A 22 0.48 21.21 7.44
CA ASN A 22 -0.24 22.34 8.05
C ASN A 22 0.24 22.68 9.48
N GLY A 23 1.56 22.63 9.73
CA GLY A 23 2.15 22.90 11.04
C GLY A 23 1.92 21.80 12.09
N LYS A 24 1.25 20.70 11.74
CA LYS A 24 1.01 19.55 12.62
C LYS A 24 1.84 18.35 12.20
N ASN A 25 2.25 17.56 13.18
CA ASN A 25 3.01 16.33 12.98
C ASN A 25 2.11 15.11 13.19
N TYR A 26 2.14 14.18 12.25
CA TYR A 26 1.35 12.95 12.24
C TYR A 26 2.27 11.74 12.23
N LYS A 27 1.82 10.67 12.88
CA LYS A 27 2.43 9.34 12.85
C LYS A 27 1.37 8.33 12.40
N ARG A 28 1.80 7.25 11.77
CA ARG A 28 0.89 6.13 11.45
C ARG A 28 0.47 5.41 12.74
N ILE A 29 -0.64 4.70 12.64
CA ILE A 29 -1.09 3.75 13.66
C ILE A 29 -0.24 2.46 13.60
N PRO A 30 -0.02 1.75 14.73
CA PRO A 30 0.88 0.59 14.77
C PRO A 30 0.33 -0.68 14.13
N GLU A 31 -0.97 -0.75 13.86
CA GLU A 31 -1.66 -1.95 13.37
C GLU A 31 -1.25 -2.29 11.93
N VAL A 32 -1.24 -3.59 11.64
CA VAL A 32 -0.97 -4.16 10.31
C VAL A 32 -2.29 -4.72 9.76
N LEU A 33 -2.41 -4.78 8.44
CA LEU A 33 -3.57 -5.35 7.78
C LEU A 33 -3.67 -6.85 8.05
N ASP A 34 -4.91 -7.35 8.05
CA ASP A 34 -5.19 -8.77 8.19
C ASP A 34 -4.87 -9.53 6.88
N CYS A 35 -4.48 -10.80 6.99
CA CYS A 35 -4.06 -11.60 5.85
C CYS A 35 -5.20 -11.87 4.84
N TRP A 36 -6.45 -11.84 5.28
CA TRP A 36 -7.62 -11.94 4.39
C TRP A 36 -7.72 -10.72 3.47
N PHE A 37 -7.34 -9.53 3.97
CA PHE A 37 -7.32 -8.33 3.16
C PHE A 37 -6.24 -8.39 2.06
N GLU A 38 -5.05 -8.88 2.42
CA GLU A 38 -3.96 -9.07 1.46
C GLU A 38 -4.34 -10.11 0.39
N SER A 39 -4.91 -11.24 0.81
CA SER A 39 -5.35 -12.31 -0.10
C SER A 39 -6.51 -11.87 -0.99
N GLY A 40 -7.48 -11.13 -0.45
CA GLY A 40 -8.60 -10.58 -1.22
C GLY A 40 -8.18 -9.50 -2.22
N SER A 41 -7.06 -8.83 -1.97
CA SER A 41 -6.48 -7.85 -2.89
C SER A 41 -5.68 -8.47 -4.03
N MET A 42 -5.47 -9.81 -4.02
CA MET A 42 -4.62 -10.53 -4.98
C MET A 42 -4.86 -10.16 -6.44
N PRO A 43 -6.11 -10.12 -6.97
CA PRO A 43 -6.34 -9.87 -8.39
C PRO A 43 -5.75 -8.53 -8.86
N TYR A 44 -5.82 -7.50 -7.99
CA TYR A 44 -5.33 -6.16 -8.29
C TYR A 44 -3.86 -5.97 -7.91
N ALA A 45 -3.47 -6.47 -6.73
CA ALA A 45 -2.14 -6.28 -6.18
C ALA A 45 -1.05 -6.94 -7.02
N ARG A 46 -1.34 -8.10 -7.64
CA ARG A 46 -0.40 -8.83 -8.51
C ARG A 46 0.08 -8.01 -9.71
N GLU A 47 -0.80 -7.20 -10.28
CA GLU A 47 -0.49 -6.35 -11.45
C GLU A 47 -0.06 -4.94 -11.01
N HIS A 48 0.19 -4.70 -9.72
CA HIS A 48 0.58 -3.39 -9.20
C HIS A 48 -0.43 -2.27 -9.58
N PHE A 49 -1.72 -2.62 -9.68
CA PHE A 49 -2.81 -1.66 -9.90
C PHE A 49 -2.93 -0.73 -8.68
N PRO A 50 -3.18 0.59 -8.85
CA PRO A 50 -3.48 1.33 -10.08
C PRO A 50 -2.26 1.94 -10.81
N PHE A 51 -1.05 1.59 -10.41
CA PHE A 51 0.16 2.24 -10.93
C PHE A 51 0.65 1.60 -12.24
N SER A 52 0.21 0.38 -12.56
CA SER A 52 0.52 -0.31 -13.81
C SER A 52 -0.72 -0.45 -14.72
N LYS A 53 -0.51 -0.66 -16.04
CA LYS A 53 -1.59 -0.72 -17.05
C LYS A 53 -2.38 -2.02 -16.93
N ILE A 54 -3.69 -1.85 -16.81
CA ILE A 54 -4.68 -2.92 -16.83
C ILE A 54 -4.88 -3.40 -18.26
N LYS A 55 -4.28 -4.51 -18.68
CA LYS A 55 -4.80 -5.26 -19.83
C LYS A 55 -5.61 -6.48 -19.40
N ASP A 56 -5.23 -7.12 -18.30
CA ASP A 56 -5.72 -8.46 -18.01
C ASP A 56 -6.58 -8.58 -16.72
N LEU A 57 -6.75 -7.51 -15.93
CA LEU A 57 -7.49 -7.59 -14.65
C LEU A 57 -8.95 -8.04 -14.81
N VAL A 58 -9.63 -7.60 -15.88
CA VAL A 58 -11.05 -7.89 -16.09
C VAL A 58 -11.26 -9.37 -16.47
N SER A 59 -10.30 -9.98 -17.17
CA SER A 59 -10.39 -11.39 -17.56
C SER A 59 -10.27 -12.29 -16.33
N THR A 60 -9.25 -12.09 -15.49
CA THR A 60 -9.01 -12.95 -14.32
C THR A 60 -10.13 -12.88 -13.28
N MET A 61 -10.87 -11.77 -13.18
CA MET A 61 -11.99 -11.64 -12.24
C MET A 61 -13.30 -12.27 -12.73
N MET A 62 -13.41 -12.58 -14.03
CA MET A 62 -14.59 -13.24 -14.61
C MET A 62 -14.44 -14.77 -14.75
N ASP A 63 -13.25 -15.31 -14.46
CA ASP A 63 -12.92 -16.73 -14.60
C ASP A 63 -12.98 -17.52 -13.26
N ILE A 64 -13.69 -17.00 -12.23
CA ILE A 64 -14.00 -17.70 -10.96
C ILE A 64 -15.49 -17.96 -10.84
#